data_AF-A0A2T7N7S5-F1
#
_entry.id   AF-A0A2T7N7S5-F1
#
_cell.length_a   1.000
_cell.length_b   1.000
_cell.length_c   1.000
_cell.angle_alpha   90.00
_cell.angle_beta   90.00
_cell.angle_gamma   90.00
#
_symmetry.space_group_name_H-M   'P 1'
#
loop_
_entity.id
_entity.type
_entity.pdbx_description
1 polymer ?
#
loop_
_entity_poly.entity_id
_entity_poly.type
_entity_poly.pdbx_seq_one_letter_code
_entity_poly.pdbx_strand_id
1 'polypeptide(L)'
;MGTGLTSFKISMEYVVIGIIMLSIYFLFRSNSPDVLPYRKYYFLALLMTAAGEIVFTTYTDVYGFSNMLGHVFRVISYFVILQGIVYRSIREPIDSLYNRISKTQEELNAIMSETTEIKDPYTAGHQKRVAILAEEIARKM
;
A
#
# COMPACT_ATOMS: atom_id res chain seq x y z
N MET A 1 31.42 -17.00 -34.07
CA MET A 1 30.20 -16.50 -34.73
C MET A 1 29.04 -16.89 -33.84
N GLY A 2 28.48 -15.93 -33.09
CA GLY A 2 27.44 -16.21 -32.10
C GLY A 2 26.16 -16.62 -32.84
N THR A 3 25.81 -17.89 -32.74
CA THR A 3 24.52 -18.39 -33.22
C THR A 3 23.43 -17.53 -32.56
N GLY A 4 22.52 -16.95 -33.36
CA GLY A 4 21.39 -16.16 -32.89
C GLY A 4 20.50 -16.92 -31.90
N LEU A 5 19.37 -16.31 -31.51
CA LEU A 5 18.43 -16.89 -30.52
C LEU A 5 18.23 -18.40 -30.77
N THR A 6 18.65 -19.21 -29.80
CA THR A 6 18.38 -20.64 -29.85
C THR A 6 16.87 -20.86 -29.76
N SER A 7 16.33 -21.89 -30.41
CA SER A 7 14.91 -22.25 -30.30
C SER A 7 14.45 -22.45 -28.85
N PHE A 8 15.40 -22.76 -27.96
CA PHE A 8 15.19 -22.81 -26.51
C PHE A 8 14.79 -21.46 -25.91
N LYS A 9 15.47 -20.36 -26.27
CA LYS A 9 15.16 -19.02 -25.74
C LYS A 9 13.74 -18.59 -26.10
N ILE A 10 13.38 -18.73 -27.38
CA ILE A 10 12.05 -18.36 -27.88
C ILE A 10 10.96 -19.18 -27.18
N SER A 11 11.18 -20.49 -27.00
CA SER A 11 10.23 -21.36 -26.31
C SER A 11 10.00 -20.92 -24.85
N MET A 12 11.05 -20.52 -24.13
CA MET A 12 10.94 -20.04 -22.76
C MET A 12 10.20 -18.70 -22.67
N GLU A 13 10.41 -17.80 -23.62
CA GLU A 13 9.69 -16.51 -23.67
C GLU A 13 8.17 -16.73 -23.84
N TYR A 14 7.74 -17.67 -24.70
CA TYR A 14 6.32 -18.04 -24.82
C TYR A 14 5.75 -18.67 -23.54
N VAL A 15 6.53 -19.51 -22.85
CA VAL A 15 6.12 -20.09 -21.55
C VAL A 15 5.92 -18.97 -20.52
N VAL A 16 6.83 -17.99 -20.45
CA VAL A 16 6.72 -16.85 -19.55
C VAL A 16 5.48 -16.02 -19.86
N ILE A 17 5.20 -15.72 -21.12
CA ILE A 17 3.97 -15.02 -21.54
C ILE A 17 2.72 -15.80 -21.10
N GLY A 18 2.72 -17.12 -21.25
CA GLY A 18 1.65 -17.99 -20.77
C GLY A 18 1.41 -17.90 -19.26
N ILE A 19 2.49 -17.90 -18.47
CA ILE A 19 2.44 -17.73 -17.01
C ILE A 19 1.89 -16.35 -16.64
N ILE A 20 2.28 -15.30 -17.36
CA ILE A 20 1.78 -13.93 -17.13
C ILE A 20 0.27 -13.87 -17.41
N MET A 21 -0.19 -14.43 -18.52
CA MET A 21 -1.63 -14.47 -18.85
C MET A 21 -2.45 -15.24 -17.80
N LEU A 22 -1.92 -16.37 -17.33
CA LEU A 22 -2.54 -17.14 -16.25
C LEU A 22 -2.57 -16.35 -14.93
N SER A 23 -1.50 -15.62 -14.63
CA SER A 23 -1.42 -14.75 -13.44
C SER A 23 -2.45 -13.62 -13.49
N ILE A 24 -2.64 -13.00 -14.67
CA ILE A 24 -3.67 -11.98 -14.89
C ILE A 24 -5.07 -12.59 -14.69
N TYR A 25 -5.32 -13.79 -15.21
CA TYR A 25 -6.60 -14.49 -15.01
C TYR A 25 -6.89 -14.72 -13.52
N PHE A 26 -5.94 -15.25 -12.76
CA PHE A 26 -6.10 -15.43 -11.32
C PHE A 26 -6.25 -14.12 -10.56
N LEU A 27 -5.56 -13.06 -10.98
CA LEU A 27 -5.68 -11.72 -10.39
C LEU A 27 -7.11 -11.18 -10.47
N PHE A 28 -7.78 -11.35 -11.61
CA PHE A 28 -9.17 -10.90 -11.77
C PHE A 28 -10.19 -11.83 -11.12
N ARG A 29 -9.86 -13.12 -10.94
CA ARG A 29 -10.70 -14.07 -10.20
C ARG A 29 -10.60 -13.90 -8.68
N SER A 30 -9.48 -13.35 -8.20
CA SER A 30 -9.23 -13.15 -6.78
C SER A 30 -10.08 -12.02 -6.20
N ASN A 31 -10.82 -12.35 -5.13
CA ASN A 31 -11.52 -11.41 -4.28
C ASN A 31 -10.87 -11.30 -2.89
N SER A 32 -9.62 -11.72 -2.75
CA SER A 32 -8.92 -11.64 -1.46
C SER A 32 -8.74 -10.17 -1.04
N PRO A 33 -9.02 -9.83 0.23
CA PRO A 33 -8.75 -8.49 0.77
C PRO A 33 -7.27 -8.11 0.72
N ASP A 34 -6.36 -9.08 0.63
CA ASP A 34 -4.92 -8.83 0.53
C ASP A 34 -4.49 -8.40 -0.89
N VAL A 35 -5.26 -8.79 -1.91
CA VAL A 35 -4.95 -8.55 -3.32
C VAL A 35 -5.72 -7.34 -3.85
N LEU A 36 -6.96 -7.16 -3.40
CA LEU A 36 -7.88 -6.12 -3.87
C LEU A 36 -7.27 -4.70 -3.87
N PRO A 37 -6.63 -4.25 -2.78
CA PRO A 37 -6.04 -2.90 -2.70
C PRO A 37 -4.95 -2.66 -3.73
N TYR A 38 -4.20 -3.71 -4.07
CA TYR A 38 -3.02 -3.63 -4.95
C TYR A 38 -3.28 -4.13 -6.37
N ARG A 39 -4.48 -4.60 -6.67
CA ARG A 39 -4.84 -5.26 -7.94
C ARG A 39 -4.46 -4.45 -9.18
N LYS A 40 -4.65 -3.13 -9.15
CA LYS A 40 -4.26 -2.25 -10.27
C LYS A 40 -2.75 -2.24 -10.51
N TYR A 41 -1.94 -2.33 -9.45
CA TYR A 41 -0.48 -2.34 -9.55
C TYR A 41 0.03 -3.70 -10.02
N TYR A 42 -0.55 -4.80 -9.53
CA TYR A 42 -0.28 -6.14 -10.07
C TYR A 42 -0.59 -6.21 -11.56
N PHE A 43 -1.76 -5.72 -11.98
CA PHE A 43 -2.14 -5.71 -13.39
C PHE A 43 -1.16 -4.90 -14.24
N LEU A 44 -0.80 -3.68 -13.80
CA LEU A 44 0.15 -2.84 -14.52
C LEU A 44 1.55 -3.47 -14.61
N ALA A 45 2.05 -4.07 -13.52
CA ALA A 45 3.34 -4.74 -13.52
C ALA A 45 3.36 -5.95 -14.47
N LEU A 46 2.31 -6.77 -14.44
CA LEU A 46 2.16 -7.92 -15.35
C LEU A 46 2.08 -7.48 -16.81
N LEU A 47 1.34 -6.40 -17.09
CA LEU A 47 1.24 -5.81 -18.43
C LEU A 47 2.59 -5.31 -18.95
N MET A 48 3.33 -4.56 -18.14
CA MET A 48 4.67 -4.06 -18.50
C MET A 48 5.66 -5.21 -18.71
N THR A 49 5.56 -6.25 -17.88
CA THR A 49 6.39 -7.46 -18.04
C THR A 49 6.06 -8.17 -19.36
N ALA A 50 4.79 -8.38 -19.68
CA ALA A 50 4.37 -8.98 -20.94
C ALA A 50 4.82 -8.16 -22.15
N ALA A 51 4.70 -6.83 -22.10
CA ALA A 51 5.17 -5.94 -23.15
C ALA A 51 6.69 -6.09 -23.38
N GLY A 52 7.48 -6.18 -22.30
CA GLY A 52 8.91 -6.44 -22.38
C GLY A 52 9.23 -7.78 -23.05
N GLU A 53 8.58 -8.87 -22.64
CA GLU A 53 8.79 -10.21 -23.21
C GLU A 53 8.39 -10.27 -24.70
N ILE A 54 7.31 -9.58 -25.11
CA ILE A 54 6.93 -9.49 -26.54
C ILE A 54 8.00 -8.74 -27.35
N VAL A 55 8.59 -7.68 -26.79
CA VAL A 55 9.66 -6.94 -27.46
C VAL A 55 10.93 -7.80 -27.56
N PHE A 56 11.23 -8.64 -26.57
CA PHE A 56 12.37 -9.57 -26.61
C PHE A 56 12.18 -10.72 -27.61
N THR A 57 10.95 -11.23 -27.78
CA THR A 57 10.63 -12.31 -28.75
C THR A 57 10.70 -11.86 -30.20
N THR A 58 10.44 -10.58 -30.47
CA THR A 58 10.32 -10.06 -31.85
C THR A 58 11.69 -9.78 -32.51
N TYR A 59 12.82 -9.95 -31.81
CA TYR A 59 14.11 -9.44 -32.28
C TYR A 59 15.23 -10.49 -32.40
N THR A 60 15.99 -10.38 -33.50
CA THR A 60 17.16 -11.21 -33.85
C THR A 60 18.51 -10.56 -33.53
N ASP A 61 18.55 -9.27 -33.21
CA ASP A 61 19.78 -8.50 -32.92
C ASP A 61 19.85 -8.02 -31.46
N VAL A 62 20.96 -8.34 -30.79
CA VAL A 62 21.17 -8.14 -29.34
C VAL A 62 21.40 -6.66 -28.98
N TYR A 63 21.79 -5.82 -29.95
CA TYR A 63 22.17 -4.42 -29.72
C TYR A 63 21.16 -3.39 -30.24
N GLY A 64 19.96 -3.81 -30.65
CA GLY A 64 18.94 -2.95 -31.22
C GLY A 64 18.15 -2.10 -30.21
N PHE A 65 17.48 -1.05 -30.71
CA PHE A 65 16.55 -0.19 -29.97
C PHE A 65 15.47 -0.97 -29.21
N SER A 66 14.99 -2.09 -29.78
CA SER A 66 14.02 -2.98 -29.15
C SER A 66 14.56 -3.61 -27.86
N ASN A 67 15.83 -4.01 -27.80
CA ASN A 67 16.40 -4.59 -26.59
C ASN A 67 16.41 -3.56 -25.44
N MET A 68 16.80 -2.31 -25.74
CA MET A 68 16.71 -1.21 -24.79
C MET A 68 15.26 -0.97 -24.35
N LEU A 69 14.31 -0.97 -25.28
CA LEU A 69 12.89 -0.77 -24.97
C LEU A 69 12.32 -1.88 -24.07
N GLY A 70 12.70 -3.15 -24.32
CA GLY A 70 12.34 -4.28 -23.45
C GLY A 70 12.89 -4.12 -22.03
N HIS A 71 14.14 -3.64 -21.90
CA HIS A 71 14.70 -3.31 -20.60
C HIS A 71 13.99 -2.15 -19.91
N VAL A 72 13.59 -1.10 -20.64
CA VAL A 72 12.79 0.00 -20.09
C VAL A 72 11.47 -0.52 -19.53
N PHE A 73 10.74 -1.37 -20.27
CA PHE A 73 9.52 -2.01 -19.77
C PHE A 73 9.76 -2.83 -18.50
N ARG A 74 10.87 -3.57 -18.44
CA ARG A 74 11.24 -4.34 -17.24
C ARG A 74 11.55 -3.44 -16.04
N VAL A 75 12.25 -2.32 -16.24
CA VAL A 75 12.51 -1.34 -15.17
C VAL A 75 11.21 -0.73 -14.67
N ILE A 76 10.30 -0.34 -15.57
CA ILE A 76 8.98 0.18 -15.20
C ILE A 76 8.19 -0.86 -14.40
N SER A 77 8.19 -2.12 -14.83
CA SER A 77 7.54 -3.21 -14.10
C SER A 77 8.06 -3.32 -12.67
N TYR A 78 9.39 -3.36 -12.49
CA TYR A 78 10.01 -3.44 -11.16
C TYR A 78 9.71 -2.21 -10.29
N PHE A 79 9.70 -1.02 -10.89
CA PHE A 79 9.34 0.19 -10.17
C PHE A 79 7.88 0.17 -9.68
N VAL A 80 6.95 -0.28 -10.53
CA VAL A 80 5.53 -0.45 -10.16
C VAL A 80 5.39 -1.49 -9.04
N ILE A 81 6.14 -2.59 -9.08
CA ILE A 81 6.12 -3.59 -8.00
C ILE A 81 6.63 -2.97 -6.70
N LEU A 82 7.78 -2.29 -6.74
CA LEU A 82 8.39 -1.71 -5.56
C LEU A 82 7.48 -0.66 -4.91
N GLN A 83 6.96 0.30 -5.68
CA GLN A 83 6.17 1.41 -5.16
C GLN A 83 4.71 1.06 -4.94
N GLY A 84 4.12 0.27 -5.84
CA GLY A 84 2.70 -0.04 -5.83
C GLY A 84 2.33 -1.22 -4.95
N ILE A 85 3.24 -2.18 -4.78
CA ILE A 85 2.97 -3.40 -3.99
C ILE A 85 3.82 -3.38 -2.73
N VAL A 86 5.15 -3.44 -2.84
CA VAL A 86 6.03 -3.63 -1.69
C VAL A 86 5.90 -2.49 -0.69
N TYR A 87 6.10 -1.24 -1.13
CA TYR A 87 6.04 -0.08 -0.25
C TYR A 87 4.67 0.08 0.42
N ARG A 88 3.57 -0.07 -0.34
CA ARG A 88 2.21 0.09 0.19
C ARG A 88 1.81 -1.05 1.13
N SER A 89 2.20 -2.28 0.80
CA SER A 89 1.96 -3.46 1.65
C SER A 89 2.57 -3.35 3.04
N ILE A 90 3.61 -2.52 3.19
CA ILE A 90 4.25 -2.25 4.47
C ILE A 90 3.66 -0.99 5.10
N ARG A 91 3.49 0.08 4.32
CA ARG A 91 3.07 1.38 4.86
C ARG A 91 1.62 1.40 5.32
N GLU A 92 0.69 0.84 4.56
CA GLU A 92 -0.73 0.83 4.91
C GLU A 92 -1.02 0.13 6.26
N PRO A 93 -0.49 -1.07 6.55
CA PRO A 93 -0.70 -1.69 7.87
C PRO A 93 0.01 -0.94 9.00
N ILE A 94 1.19 -0.34 8.75
CA ILE A 94 1.90 0.46 9.75
C ILE A 94 1.08 1.71 10.11
N ASP A 95 0.58 2.44 9.12
CA ASP A 95 -0.25 3.64 9.33
C ASP A 95 -1.55 3.27 10.08
N SER A 96 -2.16 2.14 9.74
CA SER A 96 -3.34 1.60 10.44
C SER A 96 -3.03 1.26 11.91
N LEU A 97 -1.88 0.64 12.18
CA LEU A 97 -1.44 0.30 13.53
C LEU A 97 -1.19 1.56 14.36
N TYR A 98 -0.51 2.56 13.78
CA TYR A 98 -0.25 3.83 14.45
C TYR A 98 -1.55 4.54 14.84
N ASN A 99 -2.50 4.64 13.91
CA ASN A 99 -3.81 5.24 14.16
C ASN A 99 -4.58 4.53 15.29
N ARG A 100 -4.50 3.19 15.35
CA ARG A 100 -5.10 2.42 16.45
C ARG A 100 -4.45 2.74 17.79
N ILE A 101 -3.12 2.80 17.84
CA ILE A 101 -2.39 3.13 19.06
C ILE A 101 -2.76 4.54 19.55
N SER A 102 -2.76 5.54 18.66
CA SER A 102 -3.15 6.91 19.01
C SER A 102 -4.57 6.99 19.55
N LYS A 103 -5.52 6.31 18.90
CA LYS A 103 -6.91 6.26 19.36
C LYS A 103 -7.06 5.60 20.72
N THR A 104 -6.39 4.47 20.94
CA THR A 104 -6.39 3.80 22.25
C THR A 104 -5.76 4.66 23.33
N GLN A 105 -4.73 5.45 23.01
CA GLN A 105 -4.10 6.38 23.95
C GLN A 105 -5.06 7.53 24.33
N GLU A 106 -5.80 8.08 23.37
CA GLU A 106 -6.84 9.09 23.63
C GLU A 106 -7.95 8.54 24.53
N GLU A 107 -8.44 7.33 24.25
CA GLU A 107 -9.46 6.65 25.06
C GLU A 107 -8.96 6.40 26.50
N LEU A 108 -7.73 5.92 26.67
CA LEU A 108 -7.12 5.72 28.00
C LEU A 108 -6.98 7.04 28.77
N ASN A 109 -6.56 8.11 28.11
CA ASN A 109 -6.45 9.43 28.72
C ASN A 109 -7.82 9.98 29.15
N ALA A 110 -8.86 9.78 28.34
CA ALA A 110 -10.22 10.18 28.68
C ALA A 110 -10.74 9.43 29.92
N ILE A 111 -10.55 8.10 29.97
CA ILE A 111 -10.94 7.26 31.11
C ILE A 111 -10.16 7.66 32.38
N MET A 112 -8.87 7.96 32.25
CA MET A 112 -8.04 8.40 33.38
C MET A 112 -8.46 9.78 33.88
N SER A 113 -8.83 10.71 32.99
CA SER A 113 -9.40 12.00 33.36
C SER A 113 -10.74 11.85 34.11
N GLU A 114 -11.62 10.97 33.65
CA GLU A 114 -12.88 10.68 34.33
C GLU A 114 -12.64 10.07 35.72
N THR A 115 -11.74 9.08 35.81
CA THR A 115 -11.42 8.40 37.07
C THR A 115 -10.77 9.33 38.09
N THR A 116 -9.92 10.25 37.64
CA THR A 116 -9.31 11.27 38.52
C THR A 116 -10.35 12.27 39.03
N GLU A 117 -11.31 12.68 38.19
CA GLU A 117 -12.44 13.52 38.61
C GLU A 117 -13.34 12.82 39.64
N ILE A 118 -13.55 11.50 39.50
CA ILE A 118 -14.30 10.68 40.47
C ILE A 118 -13.54 10.49 41.79
N LYS A 119 -12.21 10.35 41.76
CA LYS A 119 -11.39 10.18 42.97
C LYS A 119 -11.19 11.47 43.77
N ASP A 120 -11.16 12.63 43.12
CA ASP A 120 -11.00 13.95 43.74
C ASP A 120 -12.18 14.90 43.45
N PRO A 121 -13.44 14.50 43.76
CA PRO A 121 -14.62 15.26 43.38
C PRO A 121 -14.71 16.61 44.11
N TYR A 122 -14.01 16.74 45.24
CA TYR A 122 -13.95 17.95 46.04
C TYR A 122 -12.90 18.95 45.57
N THR A 123 -11.85 18.55 44.86
CA THR A 123 -10.77 19.47 44.46
C THR A 123 -11.01 20.01 43.04
N ALA A 124 -11.37 19.13 42.09
CA ALA A 124 -11.70 19.51 40.72
C ALA A 124 -13.13 20.07 40.58
N GLY A 125 -14.11 19.45 41.26
CA GLY A 125 -15.51 19.89 41.24
C GLY A 125 -15.77 21.19 42.01
N HIS A 126 -14.96 21.51 43.01
CA HIS A 126 -15.08 22.77 43.75
C HIS A 126 -14.70 23.97 42.88
N GLN A 127 -13.59 23.92 42.14
CA GLN A 127 -13.19 25.00 41.21
C GLN A 127 -14.30 25.28 40.18
N LYS A 128 -14.89 24.23 39.60
CA LYS A 128 -15.99 24.34 38.62
C LYS A 128 -17.28 24.90 39.23
N ARG A 129 -17.67 24.43 40.43
CA ARG A 129 -18.84 24.96 41.16
C ARG A 129 -18.65 26.40 41.61
N VAL A 130 -17.46 26.76 42.09
CA VAL A 130 -17.12 28.12 42.52
C VAL A 130 -17.14 29.07 41.33
N ALA A 131 -16.62 28.66 40.16
CA ALA A 131 -16.70 29.46 38.93
C ALA A 131 -18.16 29.70 38.48
N ILE A 132 -18.99 28.65 38.48
CA ILE A 132 -20.42 28.76 38.13
C ILE A 132 -21.16 29.67 39.13
N LEU A 133 -20.89 29.51 40.43
CA LEU A 133 -21.52 30.31 41.48
C LEU A 133 -21.10 31.79 41.37
N ALA A 134 -19.82 32.06 41.09
CA ALA A 134 -19.32 33.41 40.87
C ALA A 134 -19.97 34.07 39.64
N GLU A 135 -20.16 33.31 38.55
CA GLU A 135 -20.85 33.78 37.34
C GLU A 135 -22.33 34.05 37.59
N GLU A 136 -22.99 33.25 38.42
CA GLU A 136 -24.39 33.41 38.80
C GLU A 136 -24.61 34.60 39.76
N ILE A 137 -23.68 34.84 40.67
CA ILE A 137 -23.67 36.03 41.54
C ILE A 137 -23.41 37.30 40.71
N ALA A 138 -22.44 37.27 39.79
CA ALA A 138 -22.13 38.40 38.91
C ALA A 138 -23.29 38.78 37.97
N ARG A 139 -24.17 37.82 37.62
CA ARG A 139 -25.39 38.08 36.85
C ARG A 139 -26.55 38.65 37.67
N LYS A 140 -26.53 38.49 38.99
CA LYS A 140 -27.57 38.97 39.91
C LYS A 140 -27.25 40.33 40.55
N MET A 141 -26.02 40.81 40.40
CA MET A 141 -25.61 42.19 40.71
C MET A 141 -25.83 43.08 39.48
#